data_AF-A0A520S5X8-F1
#
_entry.id   AF-A0A520S5X8-F1
#
_cell.length_a   1.000
_cell.length_b   1.000
_cell.length_c   1.000
_cell.angle_alpha   90.00
_cell.angle_beta   90.00
_cell.angle_gamma   90.00
#
_symmetry.space_group_name_H-M   'P 1'
#
loop_
_entity.id
_entity.type
_entity.pdbx_description
1 polymer ?
#
loop_
_entity_poly.entity_id
_entity_poly.type
_entity_poly.pdbx_seq_one_letter_code
_entity_poly.pdbx_strand_id
1 'polypeptide(L)'
;MEFAALDVTEIEPIEPHDELLSLSNIIITPHLAGFSPLFFEECPVRQAESIMRVLSGRTPHGLANPEVIKTIAVMRSVNPDRWVDIPHCSTALAV
;
A
#
# COMPACT_ATOMS: atom_id res chain seq x y z
N MET A 1 14.26 -9.88 -32.26
CA MET A 1 14.92 -9.25 -31.11
C MET A 1 13.82 -8.93 -30.11
N GLU A 2 13.96 -9.43 -28.89
CA GLU A 2 12.96 -9.28 -27.83
C GLU A 2 13.54 -8.38 -26.74
N PHE A 3 12.70 -7.55 -26.15
CA PHE A 3 13.07 -6.54 -25.16
C PHE A 3 12.11 -6.63 -23.97
N ALA A 4 12.59 -6.28 -22.79
CA ALA A 4 11.76 -6.13 -21.61
C ALA A 4 12.11 -4.86 -20.84
N ALA A 5 11.12 -4.33 -20.13
CA ALA A 5 11.27 -3.20 -19.22
C ALA A 5 10.71 -3.60 -17.85
N LEU A 6 11.50 -3.39 -16.79
CA LEU A 6 11.16 -3.79 -15.43
C LEU A 6 11.21 -2.56 -14.52
N ASP A 7 10.16 -2.33 -13.75
CA ASP A 7 10.20 -1.36 -12.65
C ASP A 7 10.51 -2.01 -11.29
N VAL A 8 10.32 -3.32 -11.17
CA VAL A 8 10.52 -4.07 -9.93
C VAL A 8 11.46 -5.25 -10.16
N THR A 9 12.17 -5.64 -9.12
CA THR A 9 13.05 -6.82 -9.09
C THR A 9 12.64 -7.72 -7.93
N GLU A 10 13.03 -9.01 -7.96
CA GLU A 10 12.64 -9.94 -6.89
C GLU A 10 13.12 -9.47 -5.51
N ILE A 11 14.37 -9.01 -5.44
CA ILE A 11 14.96 -8.38 -4.27
C ILE A 11 15.28 -6.93 -4.63
N GLU A 12 14.93 -6.01 -3.73
CA GLU A 12 15.12 -4.57 -3.89
C GLU A 12 15.95 -3.99 -2.72
N PRO A 13 17.00 -3.19 -3.00
CA PRO A 13 17.50 -2.83 -4.33
C PRO A 13 18.17 -4.02 -5.04
N ILE A 14 18.17 -4.01 -6.38
CA ILE A 14 18.90 -5.02 -7.18
C ILE A 14 20.39 -5.00 -6.86
N GLU A 15 21.02 -6.18 -6.83
CA GLU A 15 22.46 -6.31 -6.59
C GLU A 15 23.26 -5.59 -7.69
N PRO A 16 24.29 -4.79 -7.35
CA PRO A 16 25.01 -3.99 -8.34
C PRO A 16 25.70 -4.78 -9.46
N HIS A 17 25.93 -6.09 -9.25
CA HIS A 17 26.58 -7.00 -10.20
C HIS A 17 25.60 -8.04 -10.77
N ASP A 18 24.29 -7.83 -10.62
CA ASP A 18 23.28 -8.71 -11.20
C ASP A 18 23.37 -8.72 -12.73
N GLU A 19 23.23 -9.90 -13.34
CA GLU A 19 23.35 -10.09 -14.78
C GLU A 19 22.33 -9.25 -15.56
N LEU A 20 21.14 -9.02 -15.00
CA LEU A 20 20.08 -8.22 -15.63
C LEU A 20 20.53 -6.78 -15.94
N LEU A 21 21.45 -6.21 -15.16
CA LEU A 21 22.00 -4.86 -15.37
C LEU A 21 22.97 -4.80 -16.56
N SER A 22 23.45 -5.94 -17.05
CA SER A 22 24.41 -6.02 -18.16
C SER A 22 23.77 -6.30 -19.52
N LEU A 23 22.50 -6.72 -19.55
CA LEU A 23 21.79 -7.10 -20.78
C LEU A 23 21.41 -5.87 -21.60
N SER A 24 21.81 -5.85 -22.88
CA SER A 24 21.60 -4.71 -23.78
C SER A 24 20.14 -4.52 -24.25
N ASN A 25 19.28 -5.50 -24.01
CA ASN A 25 17.87 -5.50 -24.38
C ASN A 25 16.91 -5.35 -23.19
N ILE A 26 17.43 -4.97 -22.02
CA ILE A 26 16.65 -4.77 -20.80
C ILE A 26 16.75 -3.30 -20.37
N ILE A 27 15.61 -2.72 -20.01
CA ILE A 27 15.53 -1.41 -19.32
C ILE A 27 15.03 -1.67 -17.90
N ILE A 28 15.71 -1.14 -16.89
CA ILE A 28 15.30 -1.27 -15.48
C ILE A 28 15.15 0.12 -14.86
N THR A 29 14.04 0.35 -14.17
CA THR A 29 13.81 1.50 -13.28
C THR A 29 13.76 1.04 -11.82
N PRO A 30 14.23 1.84 -10.85
CA PRO A 30 14.37 1.41 -9.46
C PRO A 30 13.09 1.59 -8.65
N HIS A 31 12.02 0.86 -8.98
CA HIS A 31 10.70 0.90 -8.31
C HIS A 31 10.09 2.31 -8.25
N LEU A 32 10.02 2.97 -9.40
CA LEU A 32 9.59 4.37 -9.52
C LEU A 32 8.27 4.56 -10.29
N ALA A 33 7.60 3.51 -10.77
CA ALA A 33 6.42 3.68 -11.63
C ALA A 33 5.29 4.50 -10.98
N GLY A 34 5.17 4.47 -9.65
CA GLY A 34 4.20 5.27 -8.91
C GLY A 34 4.62 6.71 -8.60
N PHE A 35 5.89 7.05 -8.79
CA PHE A 35 6.46 8.32 -8.31
C PHE A 35 6.27 9.42 -9.37
N SER A 36 5.59 10.49 -8.95
CA SER A 36 5.37 11.69 -9.74
C SER A 36 5.25 12.89 -8.79
N PRO A 37 5.40 14.15 -9.27
CA PRO A 37 5.12 15.32 -8.45
C PRO A 37 3.73 15.26 -7.77
N LEU A 38 2.72 14.81 -8.52
CA LEU A 38 1.36 14.63 -8.00
C LEU A 38 1.29 13.55 -6.91
N PHE A 39 2.04 12.45 -7.04
CA PHE A 39 2.11 11.43 -6.00
C PHE A 39 2.63 12.02 -4.69
N PHE A 40 3.69 12.82 -4.74
CA PHE A 40 4.27 13.43 -3.54
C PHE A 40 3.33 14.43 -2.86
N GLU A 41 2.46 15.11 -3.62
CA GLU A 41 1.47 16.04 -3.08
C GLU A 41 0.26 15.31 -2.49
N GLU A 42 -0.31 14.35 -3.22
CA GLU A 42 -1.63 13.78 -2.90
C GLU A 42 -1.56 12.52 -2.02
N CYS A 43 -0.54 11.67 -2.22
CA CYS A 43 -0.42 10.41 -1.50
C CYS A 43 -0.33 10.57 0.02
N PRO A 44 0.51 11.45 0.59
CA PRO A 44 0.58 11.59 2.05
C PRO A 44 -0.73 12.11 2.65
N VAL A 45 -1.42 13.01 1.94
CA VAL A 45 -2.73 13.53 2.36
C VAL A 45 -3.76 12.40 2.41
N ARG A 46 -3.92 11.62 1.33
CA ARG A 46 -4.87 10.48 1.31
C ARG A 46 -4.55 9.40 2.34
N GLN A 47 -3.27 9.17 2.62
CA GLN A 47 -2.85 8.25 3.69
C GLN A 47 -3.27 8.75 5.07
N ALA A 48 -2.99 10.03 5.39
CA ALA A 48 -3.42 10.64 6.65
C ALA A 48 -4.95 10.65 6.80
N GLU A 49 -5.68 11.00 5.73
CA GLU A 49 -7.14 10.94 5.70
C GLU A 49 -7.67 9.52 5.96
N SER A 50 -7.05 8.50 5.36
CA SER A 50 -7.45 7.11 5.58
C SER A 50 -7.28 6.69 7.04
N ILE A 51 -6.19 7.11 7.69
CA ILE A 51 -5.98 6.88 9.13
C ILE A 51 -7.08 7.57 9.95
N MET A 52 -7.33 8.86 9.69
CA MET A 52 -8.38 9.61 10.38
C MET A 52 -9.76 8.98 10.19
N ARG A 53 -10.07 8.49 8.98
CA ARG A 53 -11.32 7.79 8.68
C ARG A 53 -11.46 6.54 9.53
N VAL A 54 -10.45 5.67 9.56
CA VAL A 54 -10.49 4.44 10.37
C VAL A 54 -10.68 4.75 11.85
N LEU A 55 -9.91 5.70 12.40
CA LEU A 55 -10.02 6.09 13.81
C LEU A 55 -11.36 6.77 14.16
N SER A 56 -12.09 7.27 13.16
CA SER A 56 -13.44 7.83 13.30
C SER A 56 -14.55 6.87 12.86
N GLY A 57 -14.24 5.59 12.60
CA GLY A 57 -15.24 4.57 12.26
C GLY A 57 -15.74 4.63 10.81
N ARG A 58 -14.99 5.30 9.93
CA ARG A 58 -15.26 5.41 8.49
C ARG A 58 -14.27 4.58 7.69
N THR A 59 -14.71 4.10 6.52
CA THR A 59 -13.88 3.33 5.60
C THR A 59 -12.72 4.19 5.04
N PRO A 60 -11.48 3.65 4.98
CA PRO A 60 -10.36 4.34 4.34
C PRO A 60 -10.55 4.47 2.82
N HIS A 61 -9.73 5.29 2.18
CA HIS A 61 -9.75 5.40 0.73
C HIS A 61 -9.26 4.09 0.09
N GLY A 62 -9.97 3.59 -0.93
CA GLY A 62 -9.51 2.49 -1.77
C GLY A 62 -9.25 1.16 -1.04
N LEU A 63 -10.11 0.78 -0.08
CA LEU A 63 -9.96 -0.47 0.67
C LEU A 63 -9.95 -1.70 -0.27
N ALA A 64 -8.76 -2.21 -0.57
CA ALA A 64 -8.56 -3.31 -1.52
C ALA A 64 -8.87 -4.70 -0.94
N ASN A 65 -8.72 -4.87 0.38
CA ASN A 65 -9.02 -6.12 1.08
C ASN A 65 -10.13 -5.90 2.12
N PRO A 66 -11.41 -6.08 1.75
CA PRO A 66 -12.54 -5.94 2.68
C PRO A 66 -12.50 -6.92 3.86
N GLU A 67 -11.91 -8.11 3.67
CA GLU A 67 -11.83 -9.17 4.68
C GLU A 67 -10.94 -8.80 5.88
N VAL A 68 -10.16 -7.72 5.77
CA VAL A 68 -9.34 -7.17 6.86
C VAL A 68 -10.18 -6.87 8.12
N ILE A 69 -11.50 -6.67 7.99
CA ILE A 69 -12.38 -6.45 9.14
C ILE A 69 -12.34 -7.62 10.14
N LYS A 70 -12.14 -8.85 9.68
CA LYS A 70 -12.01 -10.04 10.55
C LYS A 70 -10.75 -9.92 11.41
N THR A 71 -9.63 -9.51 10.81
CA THR A 71 -8.37 -9.27 11.52
C THR A 71 -8.52 -8.14 12.55
N ILE A 72 -9.21 -7.05 12.18
CA ILE A 72 -9.47 -5.93 13.10
C ILE A 72 -10.32 -6.40 14.29
N ALA A 73 -11.36 -7.20 14.05
CA ALA A 73 -12.19 -7.75 15.12
C ALA A 73 -11.35 -8.59 16.13
N VAL A 74 -10.44 -9.43 15.62
CA VAL A 74 -9.50 -10.19 16.47
C VAL A 74 -8.58 -9.24 17.25
N MET A 75 -7.95 -8.26 16.59
CA MET A 75 -7.06 -7.28 17.25
C MET A 75 -7.75 -6.51 18.39
N ARG A 76 -9.03 -6.18 18.22
CA ARG A 76 -9.84 -5.50 19.25
C ARG A 76 -10.15 -6.40 20.44
N SER A 77 -10.35 -7.70 20.23
CA SER A 77 -10.56 -8.66 21.31
C SER A 77 -9.30 -8.92 22.16
N VAL A 78 -8.11 -8.86 21.55
CA VAL A 78 -6.83 -9.15 22.22
C VAL A 78 -6.34 -7.96 23.05
N ASN A 79 -6.62 -6.72 22.64
CA ASN A 79 -6.20 -5.52 23.36
C ASN A 79 -7.34 -4.48 23.37
N PRO A 80 -8.39 -4.67 24.19
CA PRO A 80 -9.56 -3.80 24.18
C PRO A 80 -9.24 -2.36 24.60
N ASP A 81 -8.27 -2.16 25.51
CA ASP A 81 -7.88 -0.84 26.03
C ASP A 81 -7.38 0.10 24.92
N ARG A 82 -6.72 -0.45 23.88
CA ARG A 82 -6.27 0.32 22.70
C ARG A 82 -7.43 0.95 21.91
N TRP A 83 -8.65 0.45 22.05
CA TRP A 83 -9.77 0.76 21.15
C TRP A 83 -10.99 1.37 21.84
N VAL A 84 -10.88 1.72 23.13
CA VAL A 84 -11.99 2.17 23.98
C VAL A 84 -12.84 3.26 23.32
N ASP A 85 -12.20 4.27 22.73
CA ASP A 85 -12.88 5.41 22.10
C ASP A 85 -12.87 5.35 20.56
N ILE A 86 -12.43 4.23 19.98
CA ILE A 86 -12.36 4.06 18.53
C ILE A 86 -13.60 3.31 18.04
N PRO A 87 -14.55 3.96 17.35
CA PRO A 87 -15.76 3.31 16.87
C PRO A 87 -15.46 2.21 15.87
N HIS A 88 -16.39 1.27 15.75
CA HIS A 88 -16.31 0.21 14.74
C HIS A 88 -16.44 0.82 13.34
N CYS A 89 -15.48 0.52 12.47
CA CYS A 89 -15.61 0.83 11.06
C CYS A 89 -16.63 -0.11 10.43
N SER A 90 -17.74 0.42 9.91
CA SER A 90 -18.65 -0.36 9.06
C SER A 90 -17.97 -0.55 7.70
N THR A 91 -17.65 -1.79 7.33
CA THR A 91 -17.19 -2.15 5.98
C THR A 91 -18.31 -2.73 5.13
N ALA A 92 -19.58 -2.58 5.54
CA ALA A 92 -20.69 -2.80 4.64
C ALA A 92 -20.37 -2.01 3.37
N LEU A 93 -20.23 -2.71 2.24
CA LEU A 93 -19.96 -2.08 0.96
C LEU A 93 -20.99 -0.95 0.84
N ALA A 94 -20.52 0.28 0.63
CA ALA A 94 -21.42 1.33 0.18
C ALA A 94 -21.86 0.89 -1.22
N VAL A 95 -22.97 0.17 -1.28
CA VAL A 95 -23.65 -0.21 -2.53
C VAL A 95 -24.34 1.03 -3.08
#